data_AF-A0A537BRA4-F1
#
_entry.id   AF-A0A537BRA4-F1
#
_cell.length_a   1.000
_cell.length_b   1.000
_cell.length_c   1.000
_cell.angle_alpha   90.00
_cell.angle_beta   90.00
_cell.angle_gamma   90.00
#
_symmetry.space_group_name_H-M   'P 1'
#
loop_
_entity.id
_entity.type
_entity.pdbx_description
1 polymer ?
#
loop_
_entity_poly.entity_id
_entity_poly.type
_entity_poly.pdbx_seq_one_letter_code
_entity_poly.pdbx_strand_id
1 'polypeptide(L)' 'MDARESGYKRTPESNTPQSRTLYRALEILGGVAPLAKALKVPVETLARWLDGNAIPPVGAYLIALDVVAGVTSGRRPR' A
#
# COMPACT_ATOMS: atom_id res chain seq x y z
N MET A 1 -20.52 -19.37 -2.41
CA MET A 1 -19.43 -19.36 -3.40
C MET A 1 -18.89 -17.95 -3.44
N ASP A 2 -17.73 -17.82 -2.83
CA ASP A 2 -17.04 -16.62 -2.37
C ASP A 2 -16.61 -15.69 -3.51
N ALA A 3 -17.22 -14.51 -3.58
CA ALA A 3 -16.72 -13.41 -4.40
C ALA A 3 -15.66 -12.63 -3.61
N ARG A 4 -14.39 -12.92 -3.91
CA ARG A 4 -13.20 -12.18 -3.47
C ARG A 4 -13.14 -10.80 -4.14
N GLU A 5 -14.16 -9.98 -3.96
CA GLU A 5 -14.34 -8.71 -4.66
C GLU A 5 -14.43 -7.54 -3.68
N SER A 6 -13.37 -7.30 -2.91
CA SER A 6 -13.07 -5.93 -2.48
C SER A 6 -11.93 -5.43 -3.33
N GLY A 7 -12.24 -5.24 -4.62
CA GLY A 7 -11.47 -4.36 -5.47
C GLY A 7 -11.61 -2.97 -4.88
N TYR A 8 -10.55 -2.48 -4.25
CA TYR A 8 -10.45 -1.08 -3.85
C TYR A 8 -10.84 -0.21 -5.05
N LYS A 9 -12.02 0.40 -5.00
CA LYS A 9 -12.54 1.21 -6.09
C LYS A 9 -11.64 2.44 -6.20
N ARG A 10 -10.84 2.50 -7.27
CA ARG A 10 -10.08 3.71 -7.62
C ARG A 10 -11.06 4.85 -7.89
N THR A 11 -11.34 5.66 -6.89
CA THR A 11 -12.02 6.96 -7.03
C THR A 11 -11.07 7.95 -7.71
N PRO A 12 -11.56 8.96 -8.44
CA PRO A 12 -10.68 9.93 -9.11
C PRO A 12 -9.77 10.69 -8.12
N GLU A 13 -10.20 10.92 -6.87
CA GLU A 13 -9.34 11.46 -5.80
C GLU A 13 -8.24 10.51 -5.32
N SER A 14 -8.36 9.20 -5.54
CA SER A 14 -7.32 8.19 -5.25
C SER A 14 -6.28 8.03 -6.38
N ASN A 15 -6.28 8.91 -7.39
CA ASN A 15 -5.36 8.85 -8.53
C ASN A 15 -4.10 9.71 -8.37
N THR A 16 -3.67 9.95 -7.14
CA THR A 16 -2.41 10.64 -6.83
C THR A 16 -1.21 9.71 -7.03
N PRO A 17 0.00 10.25 -7.28
CA PRO A 17 1.23 9.43 -7.29
C PRO A 17 1.40 8.58 -6.02
N GLN A 18 0.98 9.10 -4.87
CA GLN A 18 1.06 8.43 -3.57
C GLN A 18 0.15 7.20 -3.51
N SER A 19 -1.13 7.37 -3.88
CA SER A 19 -2.08 6.26 -3.91
C SER A 19 -1.67 5.21 -4.94
N ARG A 20 -1.19 5.60 -6.12
CA ARG A 20 -0.65 4.65 -7.13
C ARG A 20 0.52 3.83 -6.58
N THR A 21 1.45 4.45 -5.87
CA THR A 21 2.58 3.74 -5.23
C THR A 21 2.10 2.77 -4.16
N LEU A 22 1.13 3.16 -3.32
CA LEU A 22 0.55 2.25 -2.32
C LEU A 22 -0.16 1.05 -2.96
N TYR A 23 -0.92 1.26 -4.04
CA TYR A 23 -1.55 0.18 -4.78
C TYR A 23 -0.51 -0.78 -5.39
N ARG A 24 0.55 -0.26 -6.00
CA ARG A 24 1.65 -1.08 -6.52
C ARG A 24 2.33 -1.89 -5.41
N ALA A 25 2.59 -1.28 -4.26
CA ALA A 25 3.18 -1.97 -3.12
C ALA A 25 2.24 -3.07 -2.57
N LEU A 26 0.93 -2.86 -2.62
CA LEU A 26 -0.09 -3.84 -2.26
C LEU A 26 -0.05 -5.05 -3.21
N GLU A 27 0.03 -4.81 -4.52
CA GLU A 27 0.18 -5.87 -5.53
C GLU A 27 1.45 -6.70 -5.29
N ILE A 28 2.58 -6.05 -4.98
CA ILE A 28 3.88 -6.70 -4.74
C ILE A 28 3.88 -7.53 -3.45
N LEU A 29 3.33 -6.99 -2.36
CA LEU A 29 3.32 -7.68 -1.07
C LEU A 29 2.15 -8.66 -0.90
N GLY A 30 1.24 -8.72 -1.86
CA GLY A 30 0.12 -9.67 -1.87
C GLY A 30 -1.08 -9.25 -1.01
N GLY A 31 -1.24 -7.95 -0.74
CA GLY A 31 -2.47 -7.44 -0.11
C GLY A 31 -2.27 -6.37 0.96
N VAL A 32 -3.39 -5.95 1.55
CA VAL A 32 -3.48 -4.84 2.53
C VAL A 32 -2.75 -5.18 3.83
N ALA A 33 -2.94 -6.38 4.39
CA ALA A 33 -2.32 -6.75 5.67
C ALA A 33 -0.78 -6.83 5.61
N PRO A 34 -0.15 -7.45 4.60
CA PRO A 34 1.30 -7.39 4.40
C PRO A 34 1.84 -5.96 4.27
N LEU A 35 1.17 -5.11 3.50
CA LEU A 35 1.57 -3.71 3.33
C LEU A 35 1.43 -2.91 4.63
N ALA A 36 0.31 -3.06 5.36
CA ALA A 36 0.10 -2.42 6.65
C ALA A 36 1.21 -2.78 7.66
N LYS A 37 1.62 -4.07 7.66
CA LYS A 37 2.74 -4.55 8.48
C LYS A 37 4.07 -3.92 8.06
N ALA A 38 4.35 -3.81 6.75
CA ALA A 38 5.56 -3.18 6.23
C ALA A 38 5.63 -1.69 6.61
N LEU A 39 4.49 -0.99 6.52
CA LEU A 39 4.34 0.42 6.87
C LEU A 39 4.25 0.66 8.38
N LYS A 40 4.11 -0.40 9.19
CA LYS A 40 3.90 -0.36 10.65
C LYS A 40 2.69 0.50 11.04
N VAL A 41 1.59 0.37 10.30
CA VAL A 41 0.33 1.09 10.57
C VAL A 41 -0.85 0.12 10.68
N PRO A 42 -1.93 0.52 11.36
CA PRO A 42 -3.18 -0.25 11.36
C PRO A 42 -3.74 -0.40 9.94
N VAL A 43 -4.35 -1.56 9.66
CA VAL A 43 -5.02 -1.85 8.38
C VAL A 43 -6.06 -0.78 8.04
N GLU A 44 -6.84 -0.32 9.02
CA GLU A 44 -7.84 0.74 8.84
C GLU A 44 -7.23 2.08 8.45
N THR A 45 -6.00 2.37 8.89
CA THR A 45 -5.30 3.60 8.52
C THR A 45 -4.83 3.53 7.07
N LEU A 46 -4.24 2.39 6.69
CA LEU A 46 -3.88 2.14 5.29
C LEU A 46 -5.11 2.16 4.38
N ALA A 47 -6.25 1.64 4.85
CA ALA A 47 -7.49 1.62 4.10
C ALA A 47 -7.95 3.03 3.72
N ARG A 48 -7.97 3.94 4.70
CA ARG A 48 -8.30 5.36 4.45
C ARG A 48 -7.38 6.02 3.42
N TRP A 49 -6.09 5.66 3.39
CA TRP A 49 -5.16 6.19 2.38
C TRP A 49 -5.43 5.65 0.98
N LEU A 50 -5.79 4.37 0.88
CA LEU A 50 -6.11 3.72 -0.39
C LEU A 50 -7.45 4.23 -0.97
N ASP A 51 -8.44 4.51 -0.11
CA ASP A 51 -9.72 5.11 -0.50
C ASP A 51 -9.62 6.62 -0.83
N GLY A 52 -8.49 7.25 -0.56
CA GLY A 52 -8.32 8.71 -0.72
C GLY A 52 -8.95 9.55 0.41
N ASN A 53 -9.44 8.92 1.47
CA ASN A 53 -10.02 9.57 2.65
C ASN A 53 -8.96 10.23 3.56
N ALA A 54 -7.67 9.91 3.36
CA ALA A 54 -6.56 10.53 4.08
C ALA A 54 -5.28 10.52 3.24
N ILE A 55 -4.38 11.47 3.53
CA ILE A 55 -3.07 11.55 2.88
C ILE A 55 -2.06 10.74 3.70
N PRO A 56 -1.29 9.82 3.08
CA PRO A 56 -0.24 9.10 3.80
C PRO A 56 0.89 10.05 4.19
N PRO A 57 1.49 9.91 5.38
CA PRO A 57 2.67 10.66 5.77
C PRO A 57 3.85 10.28 4.85
N VAL A 58 4.79 11.22 4.66
CA VAL A 58 5.92 11.05 3.74
C VAL A 58 6.72 9.76 4.00
N GLY A 59 6.92 9.38 5.27
CA GLY A 59 7.61 8.15 5.63
C GLY A 59 6.91 6.88 5.13
N ALA A 60 5.58 6.84 5.17
CA ALA A 60 4.82 5.70 4.65
C ALA A 60 4.90 5.63 3.11
N TYR A 61 4.89 6.79 2.44
CA TYR A 61 5.08 6.86 0.99
C TYR A 61 6.46 6.36 0.56
N LEU A 62 7.53 6.76 1.27
CA LEU A 62 8.90 6.33 0.97
C LEU A 62 9.08 4.82 1.16
N ILE A 63 8.53 4.23 2.24
CA ILE A 63 8.60 2.77 2.44
C ILE A 63 7.85 2.03 1.32
N ALA A 64 6.68 2.52 0.91
CA ALA A 64 5.94 1.94 -0.21
C ALA A 64 6.73 2.09 -1.53
N LEU A 65 7.43 3.21 -1.72
CA LEU A 65 8.29 3.43 -2.88
C LEU A 65 9.48 2.44 -2.89
N ASP A 66 10.10 2.17 -1.74
CA ASP A 66 11.18 1.18 -1.61
C ASP A 66 10.70 -0.23 -2.01
N VAL A 67 9.49 -0.61 -1.59
CA VAL A 67 8.84 -1.88 -1.99
C VAL A 67 8.67 -1.94 -3.50
N VAL A 68 8.16 -0.87 -4.12
CA VAL A 68 7.94 -0.79 -5.58
C VAL A 68 9.25 -0.79 -6.36
N ALA A 69 10.26 -0.09 -5.85
CA ALA A 69 11.58 -0.03 -6.47
C ALA A 69 12.39 -1.33 -6.26
N GLY A 70 11.90 -2.28 -5.46
CA GLY A 70 12.64 -3.49 -5.11
C GLY A 70 13.91 -3.21 -4.31
N VAL A 71 13.99 -2.02 -3.69
CA VAL A 71 15.10 -1.64 -2.81
C VAL A 71 14.90 -2.39 -1.50
N THR A 72 15.35 -3.64 -1.48
CA THR A 72 15.38 -4.41 -0.24
C THR A 72 16.40 -3.73 0.67
N SER A 73 15.95 -2.87 1.58
CA SER A 73 16.76 -2.48 2.73
C SER A 73 16.92 -3.73 3.61
N GLY A 74 17.94 -4.54 3.30
CA GLY A 74 18.58 -5.41 4.27
C GLY A 74 17.96 -6.79 4.57
N ARG A 75 17.35 -7.51 3.62
CA ARG A 75 17.18 -8.98 3.77
C ARG A 75 17.39 -9.72 2.46
N ARG A 76 18.64 -10.10 2.18
CA ARG A 76 18.91 -11.33 1.44
C ARG A 76 18.65 -12.51 2.39
N PRO A 77 17.80 -13.49 2.04
CA PRO A 77 17.84 -14.78 2.71
C PRO A 77 19.16 -15.47 2.32
N ARG A 78 19.91 -15.94 3.33
CA ARG A 78 20.96 -16.95 3.16
C ARG A 78 20.32 -18.32 3.10
#